data_AF-A0AAU5ZMT1-F1
#
_entry.id   AF-A0AAU5ZMT1-F1
#
_cell.length_a   1.000
_cell.length_b   1.000
_cell.length_c   1.000
_cell.angle_alpha   90.00
_cell.angle_beta   90.00
_cell.angle_gamma   90.00
#
_symmetry.space_group_name_H-M   'P 1'
#
loop_
_entity.id
_entity.type
_entity.pdbx_description
1 polymer ?
#
loop_
_entity_poly.entity_id
_entity_poly.type
_entity_poly.pdbx_seq_one_letter_code
_entity_poly.pdbx_strand_id
1 'polypeptide(L)'
;MKKRAIAAVVLSSALTSASAQASPVDPKAAAAGTTISGRGFGHGRGMSQYGAQGAAIAGKSVRQILDFYYPGTTTGKATGSIRVRISADTTDGVRVGTVNHLRVRDLTAGTVYTLPKASTRNQWSIDPSGDHGTKVSSFDAKTRKWTLWKTFSGMAQFDGAAVTGLILPSGAVRRYRGALRAIDVSGAHLDTVNVVSLDYYLRGVVPREALSSWRPAALQAQAVAARTYSVFHRSRAARKAYDLCDTTSCQVYGGYDSEKASTNTAVAATAGQIRLYKGKPIIAEFSSSNGGATAAGEVPYQVMKADSWDAYPNNGNPNVTWTVTRTAAEVRAVFDVGSIRSLRVLKRTGVGPSGGRALTVEAVGSKGRRVLTADQVRIRLHLRSGWIAFPVSPLDMPTDLVVGADR
;
A
#
# COMPACT_ATOMS: atom_id res chain seq x y z
N MET A 1 91.25 28.26 -15.90
CA MET A 1 90.92 26.81 -15.96
C MET A 1 91.04 26.18 -14.59
N LYS A 2 89.92 25.65 -14.08
CA LYS A 2 89.72 24.56 -13.10
C LYS A 2 90.59 24.53 -11.82
N LYS A 3 89.90 24.59 -10.67
CA LYS A 3 90.02 23.68 -9.48
C LYS A 3 88.92 24.07 -8.48
N ARG A 4 87.78 23.37 -8.51
CA ARG A 4 87.36 22.31 -7.55
C ARG A 4 87.38 22.78 -6.10
N ALA A 5 86.20 23.14 -5.58
CA ALA A 5 85.91 23.18 -4.15
C ALA A 5 85.24 21.86 -3.75
N ILE A 6 85.90 21.11 -2.86
CA ILE A 6 85.34 20.04 -2.05
C ILE A 6 85.41 20.57 -0.62
N ALA A 7 84.29 20.69 0.07
CA ALA A 7 84.26 20.83 1.53
C ALA A 7 83.00 20.19 2.10
N ALA A 8 83.19 18.94 2.51
CA ALA A 8 82.71 18.31 3.74
C ALA A 8 81.37 18.78 4.33
N VAL A 9 80.40 17.90 4.19
CA VAL A 9 79.22 17.76 5.06
C VAL A 9 79.68 17.48 6.50
N VAL A 10 79.20 18.29 7.46
CA VAL A 10 79.11 17.91 8.87
C VAL A 10 77.67 18.11 9.32
N LEU A 11 77.05 16.99 9.71
CA LEU A 11 75.71 16.92 10.31
C LEU A 11 75.74 17.56 11.70
N SER A 12 74.88 18.54 11.91
CA SER A 12 74.44 18.97 13.24
C SER A 12 72.93 18.78 13.31
N SER A 13 72.50 17.68 13.91
CA SER A 13 71.11 17.35 14.22
C SER A 13 70.58 18.29 15.30
N ALA A 14 69.80 19.30 14.89
CA ALA A 14 68.94 20.07 15.79
C ALA A 14 67.53 19.46 15.76
N LEU A 15 67.15 18.81 16.86
CA LEU A 15 65.77 18.41 17.13
C LEU A 15 64.92 19.67 17.33
N THR A 16 64.21 20.09 16.30
CA THR A 16 63.11 21.04 16.42
C THR A 16 61.83 20.26 16.74
N SER A 17 61.38 20.41 17.98
CA SER A 17 60.06 19.95 18.43
C SER A 17 58.97 20.74 17.70
N ALA A 18 58.55 20.26 16.53
CA ALA A 18 57.38 20.78 15.86
C ALA A 18 56.13 20.30 16.62
N SER A 19 55.57 21.17 17.46
CA SER A 19 54.23 21.01 18.01
C SER A 19 53.23 21.02 16.85
N ALA A 20 52.73 19.84 16.48
CA ALA A 20 51.58 19.72 15.60
C ALA A 20 50.38 20.35 16.30
N GLN A 21 50.03 21.59 15.92
CA GLN A 21 48.76 22.18 16.29
C GLN A 21 47.66 21.36 15.62
N ALA A 22 47.00 20.50 16.40
CA ALA A 22 45.77 19.86 16.00
C ALA A 22 44.74 20.96 15.70
N SER A 23 44.28 21.03 14.46
CA SER A 23 43.06 21.78 14.14
C SER A 23 41.92 21.26 15.02
N PRO A 24 41.07 22.12 15.58
CA PRO A 24 39.92 21.66 16.34
C PRO A 24 39.04 20.82 15.42
N VAL A 25 38.94 19.54 15.73
CA VAL A 25 37.95 18.65 15.13
C VAL A 25 36.59 19.17 15.57
N ASP A 26 35.81 19.69 14.64
CA ASP A 26 34.38 19.97 14.85
C ASP A 26 33.70 18.71 15.41
N PRO A 27 33.29 18.66 16.69
CA PRO A 27 32.57 17.52 17.22
C PRO A 27 31.08 17.73 16.94
N LYS A 28 30.74 17.76 15.65
CA LYS A 28 29.40 17.41 15.18
C LYS A 28 29.47 16.75 13.81
N ALA A 29 30.34 15.76 13.68
CA ALA A 29 30.04 14.64 12.80
C ALA A 29 28.76 13.97 13.34
N ALA A 30 27.60 14.41 12.85
CA ALA A 30 26.35 13.70 13.05
C ALA A 30 26.62 12.23 12.71
N ALA A 31 26.38 11.32 13.66
CA ALA A 31 26.61 9.90 13.47
C ALA A 31 26.03 9.47 12.12
N ALA A 32 26.91 9.07 11.20
CA ALA A 32 26.53 8.75 9.83
C ALA A 32 25.37 7.73 9.85
N GLY A 33 24.28 8.06 9.19
CA GLY A 33 23.11 7.19 9.14
C GLY A 33 23.45 5.82 8.53
N THR A 34 22.64 4.81 8.85
CA THR A 34 22.76 3.49 8.22
C THR A 34 22.13 3.53 6.84
N THR A 35 22.94 3.33 5.80
CA THR A 35 22.47 3.16 4.43
C THR A 35 21.94 1.75 4.25
N ILE A 36 20.66 1.61 3.93
CA ILE A 36 19.98 0.32 3.73
C ILE A 36 19.67 0.20 2.25
N SER A 37 20.09 -0.89 1.63
CA SER A 37 19.70 -1.23 0.26
C SER A 37 18.60 -2.29 0.27
N GLY A 38 17.79 -2.31 -0.77
CA GLY A 38 16.75 -3.31 -0.90
C GLY A 38 16.17 -3.45 -2.30
N ARG A 39 15.20 -4.35 -2.41
CA ARG A 39 14.54 -4.71 -3.69
C ARG A 39 13.03 -4.81 -3.52
N GLY A 40 12.29 -4.49 -4.57
CA GLY A 40 10.84 -4.52 -4.58
C GLY A 40 10.17 -3.49 -3.68
N PHE A 41 8.85 -3.42 -3.75
CA PHE A 41 8.01 -2.59 -2.90
C PHE A 41 6.73 -3.36 -2.57
N GLY A 42 6.61 -3.72 -1.29
CA GLY A 42 5.48 -4.40 -0.68
C GLY A 42 5.87 -5.76 -0.11
N HIS A 43 4.86 -6.56 0.23
CA HIS A 43 5.02 -7.86 0.85
C HIS A 43 5.52 -8.93 -0.14
N GLY A 44 5.31 -8.75 -1.45
CA GLY A 44 5.80 -9.66 -2.50
C GLY A 44 5.02 -10.97 -2.64
N ARG A 45 3.94 -11.17 -1.88
CA ARG A 45 3.04 -12.31 -2.01
C ARG A 45 2.05 -12.06 -3.15
N GLY A 46 1.80 -13.09 -3.97
CA GLY A 46 0.91 -12.96 -5.12
C GLY A 46 1.49 -12.08 -6.24
N MET A 47 0.64 -11.25 -6.85
CA MET A 47 0.98 -10.57 -8.09
C MET A 47 1.90 -9.35 -7.90
N SER A 48 2.99 -9.28 -8.67
CA SER A 48 3.72 -8.03 -8.86
C SER A 48 2.99 -7.17 -9.90
N GLN A 49 2.67 -5.92 -9.56
CA GLN A 49 2.04 -4.99 -10.50
C GLN A 49 2.96 -4.68 -11.69
N TYR A 50 4.22 -4.32 -11.42
CA TYR A 50 5.22 -4.13 -12.47
C TYR A 50 5.59 -5.42 -13.19
N GLY A 51 5.54 -6.56 -12.51
CA GLY A 51 5.75 -7.86 -13.12
C GLY A 51 4.63 -8.27 -14.07
N ALA A 52 3.37 -8.00 -13.71
CA ALA A 52 2.23 -8.18 -14.63
C ALA A 52 2.36 -7.29 -15.87
N GLN A 53 2.85 -6.05 -15.72
CA GLN A 53 3.18 -5.19 -16.85
C GLN A 53 4.32 -5.74 -17.69
N GLY A 54 5.42 -6.22 -17.07
CA GLY A 54 6.52 -6.87 -17.77
C GLY A 54 6.08 -8.11 -18.57
N ALA A 55 5.24 -8.94 -17.96
CA ALA A 55 4.65 -10.11 -18.61
C ALA A 55 3.77 -9.73 -19.81
N ALA A 56 2.96 -8.67 -19.67
CA ALA A 56 2.13 -8.17 -20.75
C ALA A 56 2.95 -7.55 -21.89
N ILE A 57 4.07 -6.87 -21.59
CA ILE A 57 5.04 -6.41 -22.60
C ILE A 57 5.67 -7.62 -23.31
N ALA A 58 5.96 -8.70 -22.58
CA ALA A 58 6.44 -9.97 -23.13
C ALA A 58 5.37 -10.78 -23.90
N GLY A 59 4.19 -10.19 -24.17
CA GLY A 59 3.12 -10.83 -24.94
C GLY A 59 2.34 -11.91 -24.20
N LYS A 60 2.45 -12.00 -22.87
CA LYS A 60 1.70 -12.99 -22.09
C LYS A 60 0.23 -12.60 -21.98
N SER A 61 -0.63 -13.61 -22.14
CA SER A 61 -2.07 -13.47 -21.94
C SER A 61 -2.42 -13.24 -20.47
N VAL A 62 -3.61 -12.69 -20.20
CA VAL A 62 -4.14 -12.50 -18.83
C VAL A 62 -4.09 -13.80 -18.04
N ARG A 63 -4.46 -14.93 -18.67
CA ARG A 63 -4.43 -16.24 -18.04
C ARG A 63 -3.01 -16.63 -17.62
N GLN A 64 -2.03 -16.49 -18.51
CA GLN A 64 -0.62 -16.80 -18.19
C GLN A 64 -0.08 -15.92 -17.06
N ILE A 65 -0.44 -14.63 -17.03
CA ILE A 65 -0.06 -13.71 -15.95
C ILE A 65 -0.64 -14.18 -14.62
N LEU A 66 -1.95 -14.45 -14.57
CA LEU A 66 -2.62 -14.87 -13.35
C LEU A 66 -2.20 -16.28 -12.90
N ASP A 67 -1.97 -17.22 -13.82
CA ASP A 67 -1.49 -18.58 -13.52
C ASP A 67 -0.06 -18.56 -12.96
N PHE A 68 0.76 -17.60 -13.40
CA PHE A 68 2.07 -17.37 -12.82
C PHE A 68 1.95 -16.86 -11.37
N TYR A 69 1.16 -15.83 -11.10
CA TYR A 69 1.12 -15.24 -9.76
C TYR A 69 0.23 -15.98 -8.75
N TYR A 70 -0.71 -16.77 -9.22
CA TYR A 70 -1.65 -17.55 -8.39
C TYR A 70 -1.67 -19.03 -8.85
N PRO A 71 -0.53 -19.74 -8.74
CA PRO A 71 -0.42 -21.12 -9.23
C PRO A 71 -1.40 -22.07 -8.51
N GLY A 72 -1.84 -23.11 -9.22
CA GLY A 72 -2.77 -24.11 -8.69
C GLY A 72 -4.21 -23.60 -8.46
N THR A 73 -4.53 -22.40 -8.95
CA THR A 73 -5.88 -21.82 -8.87
C THR A 73 -6.59 -21.92 -10.21
N THR A 74 -7.92 -21.96 -10.20
CA THR A 74 -8.76 -21.99 -11.40
C THR A 74 -9.51 -20.67 -11.58
N THR A 75 -10.07 -20.45 -12.77
CA THR A 75 -10.95 -19.31 -13.01
C THR A 75 -12.36 -19.61 -12.49
N GLY A 76 -12.97 -18.63 -11.83
CA GLY A 76 -14.37 -18.65 -11.40
C GLY A 76 -15.08 -17.36 -11.75
N LYS A 77 -16.34 -17.26 -11.32
CA LYS A 77 -17.15 -16.04 -11.46
C LYS A 77 -17.71 -15.57 -10.12
N ALA A 78 -17.70 -14.26 -9.90
CA ALA A 78 -18.39 -13.61 -8.79
C ALA A 78 -18.87 -12.23 -9.19
N THR A 79 -20.14 -11.95 -8.87
CA THR A 79 -20.81 -10.67 -9.14
C THR A 79 -21.42 -10.13 -7.84
N GLY A 80 -22.37 -9.20 -7.95
CA GLY A 80 -23.06 -8.58 -6.83
C GLY A 80 -22.38 -7.30 -6.34
N SER A 81 -22.82 -6.84 -5.19
CA SER A 81 -22.34 -5.58 -4.60
C SER A 81 -21.22 -5.80 -3.59
N ILE A 82 -20.52 -4.71 -3.29
CA ILE A 82 -19.59 -4.58 -2.18
C ILE A 82 -19.94 -3.33 -1.38
N ARG A 83 -19.73 -3.40 -0.07
CA ARG A 83 -19.97 -2.31 0.89
C ARG A 83 -18.62 -1.78 1.37
N VAL A 84 -18.32 -0.52 1.04
CA VAL A 84 -17.03 0.10 1.35
C VAL A 84 -17.24 1.26 2.30
N ARG A 85 -16.65 1.20 3.50
CA ARG A 85 -16.63 2.35 4.42
C ARG A 85 -15.74 3.45 3.85
N ILE A 86 -16.25 4.68 3.83
CA ILE A 86 -15.55 5.86 3.33
C ILE A 86 -14.90 6.58 4.51
N SER A 87 -13.62 6.33 4.78
CA SER A 87 -12.97 6.85 5.99
C SER A 87 -12.72 8.35 5.96
N ALA A 88 -12.81 8.99 4.79
CA ALA A 88 -12.63 10.42 4.63
C ALA A 88 -13.85 11.25 5.08
N ASP A 89 -15.01 10.61 5.23
CA ASP A 89 -16.19 11.25 5.78
C ASP A 89 -16.26 10.99 7.27
N THR A 90 -15.93 12.01 8.05
CA THR A 90 -15.96 11.99 9.52
C THR A 90 -17.11 12.83 10.05
N THR A 91 -18.12 13.14 9.22
CA THR A 91 -19.32 13.83 9.69
C THR A 91 -20.24 12.87 10.44
N ASP A 92 -21.18 13.41 11.22
CA ASP A 92 -22.12 12.59 12.02
C ASP A 92 -23.22 11.92 11.16
N GLY A 93 -23.20 12.11 9.84
CA GLY A 93 -24.23 11.68 8.91
C GLY A 93 -23.71 11.55 7.48
N VAL A 94 -24.62 11.38 6.52
CA VAL A 94 -24.27 11.32 5.08
C VAL A 94 -24.80 12.57 4.41
N ARG A 95 -23.93 13.38 3.79
CA ARG A 95 -24.33 14.62 3.09
C ARG A 95 -24.06 14.52 1.60
N VAL A 96 -25.07 14.80 0.78
CA VAL A 96 -24.96 14.70 -0.68
C VAL A 96 -25.45 15.97 -1.37
N GLY A 97 -24.83 16.29 -2.51
CA GLY A 97 -25.35 17.32 -3.41
C GLY A 97 -26.64 16.87 -4.11
N THR A 98 -27.46 17.82 -4.57
CA THR A 98 -28.63 17.48 -5.39
C THR A 98 -28.23 16.97 -6.77
N VAL A 99 -28.79 15.84 -7.17
CA VAL A 99 -28.57 15.20 -8.47
C VAL A 99 -29.87 14.69 -9.06
N ASN A 100 -29.91 14.49 -10.37
CA ASN A 100 -31.08 13.94 -11.05
C ASN A 100 -31.39 12.52 -10.53
N HIS A 101 -32.68 12.25 -10.30
CA HIS A 101 -33.20 10.96 -9.83
C HIS A 101 -32.68 10.51 -8.45
N LEU A 102 -32.21 11.44 -7.61
CA LEU A 102 -31.85 11.12 -6.24
C LEU A 102 -33.07 10.63 -5.46
N ARG A 103 -32.91 9.48 -4.82
CA ARG A 103 -33.92 8.85 -3.98
C ARG A 103 -33.33 8.63 -2.60
N VAL A 104 -34.21 8.47 -1.61
CA VAL A 104 -33.86 7.92 -0.31
C VAL A 104 -34.63 6.63 -0.10
N ARG A 105 -33.92 5.61 0.41
CA ARG A 105 -34.49 4.32 0.78
C ARG A 105 -34.41 4.16 2.28
N ASP A 106 -35.55 3.86 2.89
CA ASP A 106 -35.65 3.35 4.25
C ASP A 106 -35.19 1.88 4.24
N LEU A 107 -34.13 1.55 4.98
CA LEU A 107 -33.59 0.20 5.00
C LEU A 107 -34.36 -0.77 5.90
N THR A 108 -35.17 -0.25 6.81
CA THR A 108 -36.04 -1.06 7.67
C THR A 108 -37.32 -1.42 6.94
N ALA A 109 -38.03 -0.42 6.39
CA ALA A 109 -39.29 -0.65 5.69
C ALA A 109 -39.11 -1.09 4.23
N GLY A 110 -37.93 -0.86 3.64
CA GLY A 110 -37.65 -1.10 2.22
C GLY A 110 -38.24 -0.05 1.27
N THR A 111 -39.07 0.87 1.79
CA THR A 111 -39.75 1.92 1.03
C THR A 111 -38.76 2.89 0.39
N VAL A 112 -39.05 3.29 -0.85
CA VAL A 112 -38.23 4.21 -1.64
C VAL A 112 -39.00 5.48 -1.90
N TYR A 113 -38.36 6.62 -1.63
CA TYR A 113 -38.92 7.95 -1.85
C TYR A 113 -38.07 8.71 -2.86
N THR A 114 -38.71 9.28 -3.88
CA THR A 114 -38.03 10.22 -4.76
C THR A 114 -37.91 11.56 -4.05
N LEU A 115 -36.68 12.07 -3.95
CA LEU A 115 -36.45 13.32 -3.23
C LEU A 115 -36.88 14.51 -4.10
N PRO A 116 -37.68 15.44 -3.55
CA PRO A 116 -38.21 16.56 -4.32
C PRO A 116 -37.09 17.49 -4.80
N LYS A 117 -37.23 18.00 -6.01
CA LYS A 117 -36.35 19.07 -6.52
C LYS A 117 -36.91 20.43 -6.11
N ALA A 118 -36.01 21.36 -5.79
CA ALA A 118 -36.31 22.77 -5.65
C ALA A 118 -35.10 23.56 -6.15
N SER A 119 -35.32 24.72 -6.78
CA SER A 119 -34.25 25.52 -7.39
C SER A 119 -33.23 26.04 -6.37
N THR A 120 -33.64 26.25 -5.12
CA THR A 120 -32.79 26.72 -4.02
C THR A 120 -32.18 25.59 -3.20
N ARG A 121 -32.64 24.35 -3.39
CA ARG A 121 -32.16 23.17 -2.65
C ARG A 121 -30.94 22.60 -3.34
N ASN A 122 -29.80 22.64 -2.66
CA ASN A 122 -28.53 22.14 -3.20
C ASN A 122 -27.94 20.96 -2.43
N GLN A 123 -28.46 20.60 -1.24
CA GLN A 123 -27.98 19.45 -0.47
C GLN A 123 -29.10 18.67 0.22
N TRP A 124 -28.80 17.40 0.49
CA TRP A 124 -29.57 16.50 1.33
C TRP A 124 -28.67 15.86 2.39
N SER A 125 -29.22 15.59 3.57
CA SER A 125 -28.53 14.85 4.63
C SER A 125 -29.35 13.66 5.11
N ILE A 126 -28.64 12.62 5.56
CA ILE A 126 -29.17 11.58 6.47
C ILE A 126 -28.35 11.72 7.76
N ASP A 127 -29.00 12.14 8.84
CA ASP A 127 -28.37 12.38 10.15
C ASP A 127 -29.01 11.47 11.22
N PRO A 128 -28.37 11.24 12.38
CA PRO A 128 -28.94 10.50 13.49
C PRO A 128 -30.25 11.11 13.99
N SER A 129 -31.18 10.25 14.40
CA SER A 129 -32.45 10.62 15.03
C SER A 129 -32.82 9.61 16.12
N GLY A 130 -32.50 9.95 17.37
CA GLY A 130 -32.59 9.02 18.49
C GLY A 130 -31.50 7.94 18.42
N ASP A 131 -31.66 6.85 19.16
CA ASP A 131 -30.60 5.84 19.32
C ASP A 131 -30.38 4.97 18.08
N HIS A 132 -31.44 4.77 17.26
CA HIS A 132 -31.39 3.83 16.14
C HIS A 132 -32.03 4.38 14.84
N GLY A 133 -32.60 5.58 14.87
CA GLY A 133 -33.31 6.18 13.75
C GLY A 133 -32.43 7.14 12.94
N THR A 134 -32.97 7.54 11.79
CA THR A 134 -32.36 8.59 10.95
C THR A 134 -33.37 9.67 10.60
N LYS A 135 -32.89 10.90 10.44
CA LYS A 135 -33.65 12.02 9.90
C LYS A 135 -33.05 12.46 8.58
N VAL A 136 -33.92 12.78 7.64
CA VAL A 136 -33.56 13.27 6.32
C VAL A 136 -33.97 14.71 6.22
N SER A 137 -32.99 15.57 5.92
CA SER A 137 -33.19 17.01 5.81
C SER A 137 -32.67 17.53 4.49
N SER A 138 -33.19 18.67 4.05
CA SER A 138 -32.68 19.38 2.88
C SER A 138 -32.13 20.74 3.26
N PHE A 139 -31.06 21.16 2.59
CA PHE A 139 -30.46 22.48 2.78
C PHE A 139 -30.89 23.42 1.65
N ASP A 140 -31.38 24.60 2.03
CA ASP A 140 -31.68 25.69 1.12
C ASP A 140 -30.48 26.67 1.09
N ALA A 141 -29.86 26.82 -0.08
CA ALA A 141 -28.66 27.63 -0.24
C ALA A 141 -28.90 29.14 -0.08
N LYS A 142 -30.12 29.60 -0.39
CA LYS A 142 -30.47 31.02 -0.38
C LYS A 142 -30.72 31.49 1.05
N THR A 143 -31.45 30.71 1.82
CA THR A 143 -31.81 31.02 3.22
C THR A 143 -30.79 30.48 4.22
N ARG A 144 -29.90 29.57 3.78
CA ARG A 144 -28.90 28.86 4.59
C ARG A 144 -29.54 28.07 5.74
N LYS A 145 -30.72 27.51 5.51
CA LYS A 145 -31.49 26.76 6.51
C LYS A 145 -31.62 25.29 6.13
N TRP A 146 -31.49 24.43 7.14
CA TRP A 146 -31.90 23.04 7.06
C TRP A 146 -33.38 22.91 7.38
N THR A 147 -34.08 22.09 6.62
CA THR A 147 -35.49 21.76 6.87
C THR A 147 -35.64 20.25 6.93
N LEU A 148 -36.22 19.77 8.03
CA LEU A 148 -36.57 18.36 8.20
C LEU A 148 -37.59 17.97 7.13
N TRP A 149 -37.31 16.89 6.39
CA TRP A 149 -38.22 16.34 5.41
C TRP A 149 -38.94 15.10 5.93
N LYS A 150 -38.20 14.16 6.54
CA LYS A 150 -38.77 12.92 7.09
C LYS A 150 -37.86 12.30 8.15
N THR A 151 -38.43 11.53 9.06
CA THR A 151 -37.73 10.64 9.97
C THR A 151 -38.02 9.18 9.66
N PHE A 152 -37.05 8.31 9.93
CA PHE A 152 -37.13 6.86 9.79
C PHE A 152 -36.73 6.20 11.11
N SER A 153 -37.39 5.09 11.45
CA SER A 153 -37.07 4.31 12.66
C SER A 153 -35.76 3.51 12.55
N GLY A 154 -35.15 3.47 11.37
CA GLY A 154 -33.86 2.83 11.13
C GLY A 154 -32.97 3.61 10.16
N MET A 155 -31.97 2.92 9.64
CA MET A 155 -30.98 3.48 8.72
C MET A 155 -31.58 3.77 7.34
N ALA A 156 -30.97 4.72 6.63
CA ALA A 156 -31.36 5.10 5.29
C ALA A 156 -30.16 5.15 4.34
N GLN A 157 -30.44 5.15 3.05
CA GLN A 157 -29.42 5.39 2.02
C GLN A 157 -29.92 6.30 0.91
N PHE A 158 -29.02 7.07 0.33
CA PHE A 158 -29.23 7.75 -0.95
C PHE A 158 -28.92 6.81 -2.10
N ASP A 159 -29.85 6.67 -3.06
CA ASP A 159 -29.67 5.88 -4.28
C ASP A 159 -30.40 6.51 -5.51
N GLY A 160 -30.52 5.76 -6.61
CA GLY A 160 -31.27 6.15 -7.80
C GLY A 160 -30.49 7.00 -8.82
N ALA A 161 -29.59 7.87 -8.36
CA ALA A 161 -28.73 8.65 -9.23
C ALA A 161 -27.60 7.79 -9.83
N ALA A 162 -27.21 8.08 -11.08
CA ALA A 162 -26.10 7.38 -11.73
C ALA A 162 -24.75 7.63 -11.03
N VAL A 163 -24.57 8.85 -10.53
CA VAL A 163 -23.42 9.30 -9.75
C VAL A 163 -23.92 10.30 -8.70
N THR A 164 -23.50 10.13 -7.45
CA THR A 164 -23.86 11.01 -6.32
C THR A 164 -22.59 11.65 -5.76
N GLY A 165 -22.61 12.98 -5.56
CA GLY A 165 -21.52 13.70 -4.90
C GLY A 165 -21.71 13.68 -3.38
N LEU A 166 -20.82 13.00 -2.67
CA LEU A 166 -20.67 13.05 -1.21
C LEU A 166 -19.91 14.32 -0.84
N ILE A 167 -20.44 15.08 0.12
CA ILE A 167 -19.83 16.31 0.63
C ILE A 167 -19.07 15.96 1.91
N LEU A 168 -17.75 16.09 1.87
CA LEU A 168 -16.86 15.79 3.00
C LEU A 168 -16.87 16.90 4.07
N PRO A 169 -16.34 16.64 5.28
CA PRO A 169 -16.23 17.66 6.33
C PRO A 169 -15.54 18.96 5.89
N SER A 170 -14.57 18.86 4.97
CA SER A 170 -13.86 20.03 4.40
C SER A 170 -14.68 20.84 3.39
N GLY A 171 -15.88 20.39 3.03
CA GLY A 171 -16.69 20.92 1.93
C GLY A 171 -16.29 20.39 0.55
N ALA A 172 -15.20 19.62 0.45
CA ALA A 172 -14.82 18.97 -0.80
C ALA A 172 -15.87 17.93 -1.23
N VAL A 173 -16.13 17.82 -2.53
CA VAL A 173 -17.07 16.84 -3.08
C VAL A 173 -16.32 15.68 -3.70
N ARG A 174 -16.66 14.46 -3.28
CA ARG A 174 -16.20 13.21 -3.92
C ARG A 174 -17.39 12.48 -4.53
N ARG A 175 -17.26 12.03 -5.77
CA ARG A 175 -18.36 11.38 -6.50
C ARG A 175 -18.27 9.86 -6.38
N TYR A 176 -19.43 9.22 -6.23
CA TYR A 176 -19.57 7.78 -6.12
C TYR A 176 -20.71 7.26 -6.99
N ARG A 177 -20.55 6.02 -7.49
CA ARG A 177 -21.65 5.26 -8.09
C ARG A 177 -22.34 4.40 -7.04
N GLY A 178 -23.54 3.93 -7.36
CA GLY A 178 -24.32 3.10 -6.45
C GLY A 178 -24.98 3.95 -5.36
N ALA A 179 -25.12 3.38 -4.16
CA ALA A 179 -25.76 4.04 -3.03
C ALA A 179 -24.74 4.56 -2.02
N LEU A 180 -25.09 5.65 -1.33
CA LEU A 180 -24.39 6.15 -0.15
C LEU A 180 -25.30 5.90 1.05
N ARG A 181 -24.88 4.97 1.91
CA ARG A 181 -25.65 4.45 3.03
C ARG A 181 -25.12 5.00 4.34
N ALA A 182 -26.01 5.48 5.19
CA ALA A 182 -25.71 5.75 6.58
C ALA A 182 -25.81 4.45 7.37
N ILE A 183 -24.81 4.14 8.18
CA ILE A 183 -24.83 2.99 9.08
C ILE A 183 -24.38 3.39 10.48
N ASP A 184 -24.99 2.81 11.49
CA ASP A 184 -24.51 2.89 12.86
C ASP A 184 -23.44 1.79 13.08
N VAL A 185 -22.20 2.21 13.36
CA VAL A 185 -21.08 1.31 13.69
C VAL A 185 -20.59 1.51 15.13
N SER A 186 -20.83 2.68 15.72
CA SER A 186 -20.27 3.08 17.01
C SER A 186 -21.19 3.97 17.86
N GLY A 187 -22.50 3.99 17.60
CA GLY A 187 -23.51 4.74 18.35
C GLY A 187 -23.77 6.13 17.78
N ALA A 188 -23.37 7.19 18.48
CA ALA A 188 -23.77 8.58 18.22
C ALA A 188 -23.35 9.17 16.85
N HIS A 189 -22.53 8.45 16.08
CA HIS A 189 -22.04 8.85 14.76
C HIS A 189 -22.46 7.82 13.71
N LEU A 190 -22.96 8.29 12.56
CA LEU A 190 -23.20 7.43 11.41
C LEU A 190 -21.98 7.41 10.50
N ASP A 191 -21.56 6.21 10.12
CA ASP A 191 -20.54 5.99 9.11
C ASP A 191 -21.16 6.03 7.71
N THR A 192 -20.43 6.63 6.76
CA THR A 192 -20.77 6.57 5.34
C THR A 192 -20.23 5.30 4.70
N VAL A 193 -21.13 4.48 4.14
CA VAL A 193 -20.79 3.30 3.35
C VAL A 193 -21.27 3.46 1.92
N ASN A 194 -20.34 3.31 0.96
CA ASN A 194 -20.70 3.18 -0.44
C ASN A 194 -21.07 1.73 -0.77
N VAL A 195 -22.32 1.51 -1.18
CA VAL A 195 -22.83 0.21 -1.64
C VAL A 195 -22.90 0.24 -3.16
N VAL A 196 -22.03 -0.53 -3.80
CA VAL A 196 -21.76 -0.40 -5.24
C VAL A 196 -21.54 -1.77 -5.87
N SER A 197 -21.86 -1.93 -7.16
CA SER A 197 -21.56 -3.17 -7.87
C SER A 197 -20.05 -3.41 -7.92
N LEU A 198 -19.64 -4.68 -7.91
CA LEU A 198 -18.23 -5.05 -7.87
C LEU A 198 -17.44 -4.45 -9.05
N ASP A 199 -18.03 -4.39 -10.25
CA ASP A 199 -17.36 -3.81 -11.41
C ASP A 199 -17.22 -2.27 -11.29
N TYR A 200 -18.23 -1.56 -10.79
CA TYR A 200 -18.09 -0.11 -10.56
C TYR A 200 -17.10 0.20 -9.44
N TYR A 201 -17.05 -0.62 -8.39
CA TYR A 201 -16.03 -0.53 -7.36
C TYR A 201 -14.62 -0.62 -7.96
N LEU A 202 -14.39 -1.62 -8.83
CA LEU A 202 -13.09 -1.85 -9.44
C LEU A 202 -12.65 -0.72 -10.38
N ARG A 203 -13.59 0.01 -10.99
CA ARG A 203 -13.25 1.23 -11.76
C ARG A 203 -12.64 2.33 -10.88
N GLY A 204 -12.97 2.36 -9.59
CA GLY A 204 -12.35 3.26 -8.61
C GLY A 204 -11.07 2.71 -7.95
N VAL A 205 -10.83 1.39 -8.00
CA VAL A 205 -9.65 0.72 -7.40
C VAL A 205 -8.52 0.53 -8.40
N VAL A 206 -8.78 -0.08 -9.56
CA VAL A 206 -7.73 -0.42 -10.54
C VAL A 206 -6.85 0.78 -10.94
N PRO A 207 -7.37 2.00 -11.21
CA PRO A 207 -6.52 3.15 -11.54
C PRO A 207 -5.72 3.71 -10.35
N ARG A 208 -5.99 3.26 -9.12
CA ARG A 208 -5.17 3.56 -7.93
C ARG A 208 -4.04 2.55 -7.74
N GLU A 209 -4.13 1.39 -8.39
CA GLU A 209 -3.21 0.26 -8.23
C GLU A 209 -2.29 0.07 -9.45
N ALA A 210 -2.77 0.38 -10.65
CA ALA A 210 -2.02 0.24 -11.90
C ALA A 210 -2.07 1.53 -12.71
N LEU A 211 -0.95 1.86 -13.38
CA LEU A 211 -0.89 3.02 -14.27
C LEU A 211 -1.80 2.80 -15.47
N SER A 212 -2.66 3.76 -15.78
CA SER A 212 -3.66 3.64 -16.86
C SER A 212 -3.04 3.49 -18.26
N SER A 213 -1.74 3.78 -18.43
CA SER A 213 -0.98 3.61 -19.67
C SER A 213 -0.43 2.19 -19.87
N TRP A 214 -0.57 1.30 -18.89
CA TRP A 214 -0.08 -0.08 -18.98
C TRP A 214 -0.83 -0.91 -20.02
N ARG A 215 -0.21 -2.03 -20.41
CA ARG A 215 -0.75 -2.93 -21.43
C ARG A 215 -2.10 -3.49 -20.98
N PRO A 216 -3.07 -3.71 -21.89
CA PRO A 216 -4.39 -4.21 -21.53
C PRO A 216 -4.37 -5.49 -20.70
N ALA A 217 -3.49 -6.45 -21.02
CA ALA A 217 -3.40 -7.71 -20.27
C ALA A 217 -2.96 -7.51 -18.81
N ALA A 218 -2.09 -6.53 -18.52
CA ALA A 218 -1.69 -6.19 -17.16
C ALA A 218 -2.84 -5.55 -16.38
N LEU A 219 -3.57 -4.61 -17.00
CA LEU A 219 -4.75 -3.98 -16.39
C LEU A 219 -5.87 -5.00 -16.13
N GLN A 220 -6.06 -5.96 -17.04
CA GLN A 220 -7.03 -7.04 -16.90
C GLN A 220 -6.64 -8.00 -15.77
N ALA A 221 -5.36 -8.38 -15.67
CA ALA A 221 -4.86 -9.18 -14.55
C ALA A 221 -5.04 -8.44 -13.21
N GLN A 222 -4.73 -7.14 -13.16
CA GLN A 222 -4.99 -6.29 -11.99
C GLN A 222 -6.48 -6.27 -11.62
N ALA A 223 -7.38 -6.13 -12.59
CA ALA A 223 -8.82 -6.16 -12.34
C ALA A 223 -9.29 -7.50 -11.75
N VAL A 224 -8.80 -8.63 -12.26
CA VAL A 224 -9.13 -9.97 -11.73
C VAL A 224 -8.57 -10.18 -10.32
N ALA A 225 -7.32 -9.79 -10.07
CA ALA A 225 -6.70 -9.88 -8.75
C ALA A 225 -7.46 -9.03 -7.73
N ALA A 226 -7.72 -7.75 -8.06
CA ALA A 226 -8.48 -6.85 -7.20
C ALA A 226 -9.89 -7.38 -6.93
N ARG A 227 -10.62 -7.85 -7.96
CA ARG A 227 -11.95 -8.45 -7.81
C ARG A 227 -11.94 -9.64 -6.87
N THR A 228 -10.97 -10.53 -7.04
CA THR A 228 -10.84 -11.75 -6.25
C THR A 228 -10.56 -11.43 -4.79
N TYR A 229 -9.67 -10.48 -4.51
CA TYR A 229 -9.39 -9.97 -3.17
C TYR A 229 -10.66 -9.42 -2.52
N SER A 230 -11.41 -8.58 -3.24
CA SER A 230 -12.64 -7.99 -2.71
C SER A 230 -13.70 -9.04 -2.37
N VAL A 231 -13.85 -10.08 -3.21
CA VAL A 231 -14.78 -11.19 -2.97
C VAL A 231 -14.34 -12.05 -1.77
N PHE A 232 -13.03 -12.29 -1.62
CA PHE A 232 -12.47 -13.01 -0.48
C PHE A 232 -12.82 -12.33 0.85
N HIS A 233 -12.67 -11.00 0.93
CA HIS A 233 -13.00 -10.23 2.13
C HIS A 233 -14.50 -10.10 2.35
N ARG A 234 -15.29 -9.85 1.30
CA ARG A 234 -16.76 -9.84 1.37
C ARG A 234 -17.32 -11.13 1.99
N SER A 235 -16.80 -12.29 1.60
CA SER A 235 -17.25 -13.58 2.16
C SER A 235 -16.96 -13.75 3.66
N ARG A 236 -15.99 -13.01 4.20
CA ARG A 236 -15.58 -13.03 5.61
C ARG A 236 -16.19 -11.89 6.44
N ALA A 237 -16.80 -10.92 5.78
CA ALA A 237 -17.42 -9.75 6.39
C ALA A 237 -18.95 -9.85 6.48
N ALA A 238 -19.53 -11.06 6.30
CA ALA A 238 -20.97 -11.27 6.18
C ALA A 238 -21.79 -10.71 7.38
N ARG A 239 -21.20 -10.63 8.58
CA ARG A 239 -21.83 -10.06 9.79
C ARG A 239 -21.41 -8.62 10.11
N LYS A 240 -20.59 -8.00 9.26
CA LYS A 240 -20.11 -6.63 9.45
C LYS A 240 -20.98 -5.64 8.68
N ALA A 241 -20.97 -4.39 9.12
CA ALA A 241 -21.70 -3.31 8.47
C ALA A 241 -21.11 -2.95 7.09
N TYR A 242 -19.82 -3.24 6.86
CA TYR A 242 -19.12 -3.08 5.59
C TYR A 242 -18.14 -4.24 5.32
N ASP A 243 -17.77 -4.42 4.05
CA ASP A 243 -16.91 -5.51 3.58
C ASP A 243 -15.43 -5.11 3.53
N LEU A 244 -15.15 -3.86 3.15
CA LEU A 244 -13.81 -3.27 3.03
C LEU A 244 -13.82 -1.79 3.48
N CYS A 245 -12.63 -1.28 3.76
CA CYS A 245 -12.33 0.14 3.93
C CYS A 245 -11.66 0.71 2.66
N ASP A 246 -11.62 2.04 2.50
CA ASP A 246 -11.07 2.73 1.32
C ASP A 246 -9.58 3.13 1.45
N THR A 247 -8.88 2.61 2.46
CA THR A 247 -7.47 2.90 2.75
C THR A 247 -6.53 1.75 2.35
N THR A 248 -5.22 1.97 2.50
CA THR A 248 -4.17 0.96 2.27
C THR A 248 -4.26 -0.25 3.20
N SER A 249 -5.00 -0.17 4.30
CA SER A 249 -5.33 -1.32 5.15
C SER A 249 -6.24 -2.33 4.41
N CYS A 250 -6.90 -1.90 3.34
CA CYS A 250 -7.79 -2.68 2.50
C CYS A 250 -7.36 -2.54 1.02
N GLN A 251 -8.08 -1.74 0.23
CA GLN A 251 -7.70 -1.35 -1.13
C GLN A 251 -8.04 0.12 -1.30
N VAL A 252 -7.15 0.90 -1.92
CA VAL A 252 -7.39 2.34 -2.09
C VAL A 252 -8.56 2.53 -3.07
N TYR A 253 -9.69 3.00 -2.55
CA TYR A 253 -10.92 3.19 -3.33
C TYR A 253 -11.16 4.67 -3.61
N GLY A 254 -10.96 5.05 -4.87
CA GLY A 254 -11.03 6.43 -5.30
C GLY A 254 -12.41 6.96 -5.69
N GLY A 255 -13.45 6.10 -5.69
CA GLY A 255 -14.78 6.45 -6.20
C GLY A 255 -14.79 6.73 -7.71
N TYR A 256 -15.84 7.41 -8.17
CA TYR A 256 -16.05 7.76 -9.58
C TYR A 256 -14.95 8.69 -10.12
N ASP A 257 -14.41 9.57 -9.28
CA ASP A 257 -13.41 10.57 -9.70
C ASP A 257 -12.07 9.95 -10.12
N SER A 258 -11.83 8.69 -9.76
CA SER A 258 -10.59 7.98 -10.13
C SER A 258 -10.72 7.16 -11.40
N GLU A 259 -11.92 6.99 -11.97
CA GLU A 259 -12.13 6.16 -13.17
C GLU A 259 -11.28 6.65 -14.35
N LYS A 260 -10.76 5.70 -15.15
CA LYS A 260 -10.02 5.97 -16.39
C LYS A 260 -10.52 5.03 -17.49
N ALA A 261 -10.55 5.50 -18.73
CA ALA A 261 -11.12 4.74 -19.85
C ALA A 261 -10.44 3.38 -20.07
N SER A 262 -9.11 3.33 -20.03
CA SER A 262 -8.33 2.09 -20.23
C SER A 262 -8.55 1.08 -19.11
N THR A 263 -8.57 1.50 -17.85
CA THR A 263 -8.84 0.62 -16.71
C THR A 263 -10.30 0.18 -16.69
N ASN A 264 -11.24 1.05 -17.05
CA ASN A 264 -12.66 0.70 -17.21
C ASN A 264 -12.85 -0.39 -18.29
N THR A 265 -12.14 -0.28 -19.40
CA THR A 265 -12.16 -1.28 -20.47
C THR A 265 -11.62 -2.63 -19.98
N ALA A 266 -10.53 -2.63 -19.22
CA ALA A 266 -9.97 -3.84 -18.62
C ALA A 266 -10.90 -4.51 -17.59
N VAL A 267 -11.57 -3.70 -16.75
CA VAL A 267 -12.58 -4.18 -15.80
C VAL A 267 -13.76 -4.83 -16.53
N ALA A 268 -14.25 -4.20 -17.60
CA ALA A 268 -15.35 -4.72 -18.42
C ALA A 268 -14.97 -6.01 -19.16
N ALA A 269 -13.76 -6.07 -19.74
CA ALA A 269 -13.26 -7.26 -20.43
C ALA A 269 -13.08 -8.48 -19.52
N THR A 270 -12.99 -8.26 -18.20
CA THR A 270 -12.84 -9.31 -17.19
C THR A 270 -14.05 -9.40 -16.26
N ALA A 271 -15.22 -8.93 -16.72
CA ALA A 271 -16.43 -8.84 -15.90
C ALA A 271 -16.73 -10.16 -15.16
N GLY A 272 -16.86 -10.06 -13.84
CA GLY A 272 -17.12 -11.17 -12.94
C GLY A 272 -15.98 -12.19 -12.76
N GLN A 273 -14.87 -12.11 -13.50
CA GLN A 273 -13.80 -13.11 -13.42
C GLN A 273 -13.01 -13.01 -12.11
N ILE A 274 -12.83 -14.14 -11.43
CA ILE A 274 -12.03 -14.29 -10.20
C ILE A 274 -11.14 -15.54 -10.22
N ARG A 275 -10.22 -15.66 -9.25
CA ARG A 275 -9.40 -16.87 -9.02
C ARG A 275 -9.91 -17.68 -7.82
N LEU A 276 -9.98 -19.00 -7.99
CA LEU A 276 -10.48 -19.94 -6.99
C LEU A 276 -9.41 -20.98 -6.65
N TYR A 277 -9.32 -21.37 -5.38
CA TYR A 277 -8.59 -22.54 -4.93
C TYR A 277 -9.57 -23.49 -4.23
N LYS A 278 -9.66 -24.74 -4.71
CA LYS A 278 -10.65 -25.72 -4.22
C LYS A 278 -12.08 -25.15 -4.15
N GLY A 279 -12.50 -24.46 -5.21
CA GLY A 279 -13.83 -23.86 -5.34
C GLY A 279 -14.08 -22.58 -4.53
N LYS A 280 -13.12 -22.12 -3.70
CA LYS A 280 -13.26 -20.92 -2.87
C LYS A 280 -12.43 -19.76 -3.41
N PRO A 281 -12.91 -18.49 -3.34
CA PRO A 281 -12.12 -17.31 -3.68
C PRO A 281 -10.81 -17.30 -2.90
N ILE A 282 -9.71 -17.00 -3.59
CA ILE A 282 -8.38 -16.89 -2.97
C ILE A 282 -8.15 -15.52 -2.35
N ILE A 283 -7.21 -15.41 -1.40
CA ILE A 283 -6.64 -14.11 -1.03
C ILE A 283 -5.66 -13.67 -2.13
N ALA A 284 -6.19 -13.00 -3.14
CA ALA A 284 -5.41 -12.54 -4.31
C ALA A 284 -4.60 -11.28 -3.97
N GLU A 285 -3.64 -11.41 -3.06
CA GLU A 285 -2.74 -10.31 -2.72
C GLU A 285 -1.90 -9.89 -3.94
N PHE A 286 -1.52 -8.61 -3.96
CA PHE A 286 -0.63 -8.04 -4.96
C PHE A 286 0.15 -6.89 -4.34
N SER A 287 1.31 -6.57 -4.91
CA SER A 287 2.16 -5.46 -4.46
C SER A 287 2.85 -4.79 -5.65
N SER A 288 3.40 -3.60 -5.45
CA SER A 288 4.02 -2.81 -6.52
C SER A 288 5.10 -3.58 -7.26
N SER A 289 6.06 -4.13 -6.52
CA SER A 289 7.14 -4.93 -7.10
C SER A 289 7.61 -5.99 -6.12
N ASN A 290 7.89 -7.19 -6.63
CA ASN A 290 8.39 -8.28 -5.81
C ASN A 290 9.93 -8.35 -5.76
N GLY A 291 10.66 -7.47 -6.46
CA GLY A 291 12.12 -7.37 -6.38
C GLY A 291 12.88 -8.49 -7.10
N GLY A 292 12.18 -9.28 -7.92
CA GLY A 292 12.72 -10.41 -8.70
C GLY A 292 12.31 -11.80 -8.21
N ALA A 293 11.52 -11.89 -7.13
CA ALA A 293 10.92 -13.14 -6.68
C ALA A 293 9.67 -12.90 -5.82
N THR A 294 8.65 -13.75 -5.98
CA THR A 294 7.49 -13.76 -5.09
C THR A 294 7.89 -14.27 -3.69
N ALA A 295 7.17 -13.82 -2.67
CA ALA A 295 7.30 -14.33 -1.31
C ALA A 295 6.29 -15.45 -1.06
N ALA A 296 6.68 -16.42 -0.22
CA ALA A 296 5.75 -17.40 0.31
C ALA A 296 4.75 -16.74 1.26
N GLY A 297 3.56 -17.33 1.38
CA GLY A 297 2.59 -16.97 2.41
C GLY A 297 1.99 -18.21 3.07
N GLU A 298 0.90 -18.02 3.80
CA GLU A 298 0.28 -19.08 4.62
C GLU A 298 -0.63 -20.02 3.82
N VAL A 299 -0.81 -19.76 2.52
CA VAL A 299 -1.74 -20.48 1.65
C VAL A 299 -1.01 -21.14 0.46
N PRO A 300 -1.49 -22.31 -0.03
CA PRO A 300 -0.75 -23.11 -1.02
C PRO A 300 -0.45 -22.42 -2.36
N TYR A 301 -1.24 -21.41 -2.73
CA TYR A 301 -1.08 -20.65 -3.98
C TYR A 301 -0.21 -19.39 -3.82
N GLN A 302 0.32 -19.12 -2.62
CA GLN A 302 1.31 -18.08 -2.39
C GLN A 302 2.70 -18.71 -2.34
N VAL A 303 3.16 -19.10 -3.52
CA VAL A 303 4.42 -19.82 -3.70
C VAL A 303 5.56 -18.84 -3.96
N MET A 304 6.68 -19.07 -3.29
CA MET A 304 7.93 -18.36 -3.55
C MET A 304 8.60 -18.90 -4.81
N LYS A 305 8.88 -18.04 -5.77
CA LYS A 305 9.61 -18.37 -7.00
C LYS A 305 10.23 -17.13 -7.63
N ALA A 306 11.21 -17.33 -8.50
CA ALA A 306 11.77 -16.25 -9.31
C ALA A 306 10.69 -15.60 -10.18
N ASP A 307 10.76 -14.27 -10.29
CA ASP A 307 9.91 -13.47 -11.17
C ASP A 307 10.81 -12.59 -12.06
N SER A 308 11.09 -13.12 -13.25
CA SER A 308 11.85 -12.40 -14.27
C SER A 308 11.07 -11.24 -14.89
N TRP A 309 9.75 -11.16 -14.71
CA TRP A 309 8.94 -10.08 -15.29
C TRP A 309 8.95 -8.81 -14.45
N ASP A 310 9.24 -8.91 -13.15
CA ASP A 310 9.33 -7.77 -12.24
C ASP A 310 10.40 -6.75 -12.67
N ALA A 311 11.51 -7.23 -13.26
CA ALA A 311 12.58 -6.43 -13.83
C ALA A 311 12.64 -6.54 -15.36
N TYR A 312 11.50 -6.76 -16.03
CA TYR A 312 11.47 -6.91 -17.48
C TYR A 312 11.85 -5.61 -18.20
N PRO A 313 12.61 -5.67 -19.31
CA PRO A 313 12.97 -4.47 -20.07
C PRO A 313 11.75 -3.61 -20.41
N ASN A 314 11.88 -2.29 -20.23
CA ASN A 314 10.86 -1.29 -20.55
C ASN A 314 9.54 -1.39 -19.74
N ASN A 315 9.49 -2.16 -18.64
CA ASN A 315 8.32 -2.16 -17.74
C ASN A 315 8.27 -0.92 -16.82
N GLY A 316 9.37 -0.16 -16.75
CA GLY A 316 9.47 1.09 -16.01
C GLY A 316 9.46 0.93 -14.49
N ASN A 317 9.81 -0.25 -13.95
CA ASN A 317 9.77 -0.51 -12.51
C ASN A 317 10.85 0.27 -11.74
N PRO A 318 10.50 1.31 -10.94
CA PRO A 318 11.48 2.08 -10.16
C PRO A 318 11.84 1.40 -8.84
N ASN A 319 11.23 0.25 -8.55
CA ASN A 319 11.34 -0.47 -7.29
C ASN A 319 12.15 -1.76 -7.41
N VAL A 320 12.73 -2.07 -8.57
CA VAL A 320 13.61 -3.25 -8.74
C VAL A 320 14.71 -3.26 -7.67
N THR A 321 15.33 -2.11 -7.46
CA THR A 321 16.28 -1.84 -6.38
C THR A 321 16.04 -0.45 -5.79
N TRP A 322 16.37 -0.25 -4.53
CA TRP A 322 16.31 1.05 -3.87
C TRP A 322 17.37 1.14 -2.76
N THR A 323 17.71 2.36 -2.38
CA THR A 323 18.57 2.67 -1.25
C THR A 323 17.90 3.74 -0.39
N VAL A 324 18.05 3.66 0.92
CA VAL A 324 17.57 4.67 1.86
C VAL A 324 18.50 4.78 3.06
N THR A 325 18.76 5.99 3.53
CA THR A 325 19.52 6.23 4.75
C THR A 325 18.56 6.46 5.92
N ARG A 326 18.79 5.75 7.02
CA ARG A 326 18.10 5.95 8.30
C ARG A 326 19.09 6.45 9.33
N THR A 327 18.65 7.37 10.18
CA THR A 327 19.48 7.90 11.26
C THR A 327 19.83 6.80 12.26
N ALA A 328 20.96 6.94 12.93
CA ALA A 328 21.32 6.03 14.02
C ALA A 328 20.28 6.01 15.14
N ALA A 329 19.51 7.10 15.35
CA ALA A 329 18.43 7.13 16.32
C ALA A 329 17.25 6.24 15.91
N GLU A 330 16.81 6.32 14.65
CA GLU A 330 15.73 5.47 14.13
C GLU A 330 16.09 3.98 14.23
N VAL A 331 17.30 3.60 13.80
CA VAL A 331 17.75 2.20 13.87
C VAL A 331 17.83 1.72 15.32
N ARG A 332 18.33 2.54 16.25
CA ARG A 332 18.36 2.19 17.68
C ARG A 332 16.97 1.98 18.27
N ALA A 333 16.01 2.83 17.93
CA ALA A 333 14.63 2.73 18.43
C ALA A 333 13.93 1.42 17.99
N VAL A 334 14.31 0.87 16.83
CA VAL A 334 13.71 -0.38 16.33
C VAL A 334 14.15 -1.60 17.12
N PHE A 335 15.44 -1.68 17.45
CA PHE A 335 16.04 -2.86 18.08
C PHE A 335 16.20 -2.74 19.60
N ASP A 336 16.24 -1.53 20.15
CA ASP A 336 16.38 -1.28 21.59
C ASP A 336 17.61 -1.97 22.21
N VAL A 337 18.77 -1.89 21.52
CA VAL A 337 20.04 -2.52 21.94
C VAL A 337 21.11 -1.52 22.35
N GLY A 338 20.75 -0.27 22.62
CA GLY A 338 21.73 0.80 22.84
C GLY A 338 22.43 1.20 21.54
N SER A 339 23.70 1.61 21.61
CA SER A 339 24.47 2.01 20.42
C SER A 339 24.77 0.80 19.53
N ILE A 340 24.34 0.85 18.26
CA ILE A 340 24.50 -0.25 17.29
C ILE A 340 25.99 -0.46 16.99
N ARG A 341 26.45 -1.70 17.13
CA ARG A 341 27.81 -2.17 16.80
C ARG A 341 27.83 -3.02 15.52
N SER A 342 26.81 -3.85 15.32
CA SER A 342 26.61 -4.65 14.10
C SER A 342 25.12 -4.73 13.77
N LEU A 343 24.82 -4.77 12.47
CA LEU A 343 23.48 -4.95 11.92
C LEU A 343 23.57 -5.84 10.67
N ARG A 344 23.03 -7.05 10.75
CA ARG A 344 23.20 -8.05 9.68
C ARG A 344 21.94 -8.88 9.45
N VAL A 345 21.80 -9.39 8.23
CA VAL A 345 20.75 -10.35 7.87
C VAL A 345 21.22 -11.75 8.23
N LEU A 346 20.48 -12.46 9.09
CA LEU A 346 20.85 -13.80 9.54
C LEU A 346 20.34 -14.90 8.61
N LYS A 347 19.09 -14.75 8.13
CA LYS A 347 18.44 -15.74 7.28
C LYS A 347 17.82 -15.06 6.07
N ARG A 348 17.92 -15.71 4.92
CA ARG A 348 17.26 -15.30 3.69
C ARG A 348 16.41 -16.42 3.14
N THR A 349 15.51 -16.07 2.23
CA THR A 349 14.63 -17.04 1.59
C THR A 349 15.32 -17.98 0.60
N GLY A 350 16.53 -17.65 0.13
CA GLY A 350 17.29 -18.46 -0.83
C GLY A 350 16.86 -18.31 -2.28
N VAL A 351 15.79 -17.55 -2.57
CA VAL A 351 15.24 -17.40 -3.93
C VAL A 351 15.31 -15.95 -4.39
N GLY A 352 15.94 -15.75 -5.55
CA GLY A 352 16.12 -14.46 -6.20
C GLY A 352 17.48 -13.80 -5.90
N PRO A 353 17.70 -12.57 -6.39
CA PRO A 353 18.99 -11.89 -6.27
C PRO A 353 19.50 -11.76 -4.83
N SER A 354 20.83 -11.86 -4.65
CA SER A 354 21.50 -11.71 -3.35
C SER A 354 21.00 -12.69 -2.27
N GLY A 355 20.62 -13.90 -2.68
CA GLY A 355 20.13 -14.95 -1.76
C GLY A 355 18.69 -14.75 -1.28
N GLY A 356 17.94 -13.80 -1.85
CA GLY A 356 16.52 -13.61 -1.55
C GLY A 356 16.21 -12.62 -0.43
N ARG A 357 14.91 -12.53 -0.11
CA ARG A 357 14.36 -11.64 0.94
C ARG A 357 14.96 -11.98 2.29
N ALA A 358 15.20 -10.96 3.12
CA ALA A 358 15.58 -11.21 4.49
C ALA A 358 14.40 -11.85 5.24
N LEU A 359 14.68 -12.84 6.07
CA LEU A 359 13.73 -13.43 7.00
C LEU A 359 13.92 -12.84 8.39
N THR A 360 15.17 -12.78 8.85
CA THR A 360 15.54 -12.23 10.15
C THR A 360 16.75 -11.31 10.05
N VAL A 361 16.75 -10.30 10.91
CA VAL A 361 17.81 -9.31 11.05
C VAL A 361 18.25 -9.27 12.51
N GLU A 362 19.55 -9.29 12.73
CA GLU A 362 20.16 -9.15 14.04
C GLU A 362 20.79 -7.76 14.17
N ALA A 363 20.50 -7.10 15.28
CA ALA A 363 21.28 -5.97 15.75
C ALA A 363 22.01 -6.36 17.04
N VAL A 364 23.31 -6.09 17.07
CA VAL A 364 24.13 -6.16 18.28
C VAL A 364 24.50 -4.74 18.66
N GLY A 365 24.19 -4.34 19.88
CA GLY A 365 24.52 -3.02 20.41
C GLY A 365 25.12 -3.08 21.80
N SER A 366 25.37 -1.92 22.37
CA SER A 366 26.02 -1.78 23.68
C SER A 366 25.22 -2.38 24.85
N LYS A 367 23.89 -2.56 24.71
CA LYS A 367 23.02 -3.14 25.74
C LYS A 367 22.64 -4.61 25.49
N GLY A 368 23.14 -5.22 24.41
CA GLY A 368 22.87 -6.62 24.09
C GLY A 368 22.56 -6.86 22.61
N ARG A 369 21.88 -7.98 22.35
CA ARG A 369 21.51 -8.45 21.01
C ARG A 369 20.00 -8.55 20.86
N ARG A 370 19.47 -8.24 19.68
CA ARG A 370 18.07 -8.46 19.33
C ARG A 370 17.92 -8.94 17.90
N VAL A 371 17.12 -9.97 17.72
CA VAL A 371 16.71 -10.47 16.41
C VAL A 371 15.26 -10.10 16.16
N LEU A 372 15.00 -9.51 15.00
CA LEU A 372 13.65 -9.19 14.52
C LEU A 372 13.42 -9.86 13.17
N THR A 373 12.14 -10.09 12.84
CA THR A 373 11.77 -10.44 11.46
C THR A 373 12.04 -9.26 10.53
N ALA A 374 12.35 -9.53 9.28
CA ALA A 374 12.54 -8.47 8.28
C ALA A 374 11.27 -7.62 8.08
N ASP A 375 10.08 -8.20 8.30
CA ASP A 375 8.80 -7.47 8.21
C ASP A 375 8.65 -6.45 9.36
N GLN A 376 9.01 -6.83 10.58
CA GLN A 376 9.07 -5.91 11.72
C GLN A 376 10.04 -4.76 11.46
N VAL A 377 11.23 -5.07 10.92
CA VAL A 377 12.22 -4.04 10.56
C VAL A 377 11.67 -3.13 9.46
N ARG A 378 11.07 -3.69 8.40
CA ARG A 378 10.45 -2.92 7.32
C ARG A 378 9.42 -1.92 7.85
N ILE A 379 8.49 -2.40 8.67
CA ILE A 379 7.39 -1.57 9.20
C ILE A 379 7.94 -0.46 10.08
N ARG A 380 8.84 -0.79 11.02
CA ARG A 380 9.36 0.16 12.00
C ARG A 380 10.34 1.18 11.40
N LEU A 381 11.05 0.83 10.32
CA LEU A 381 11.95 1.75 9.59
C LEU A 381 11.30 2.36 8.34
N HIS A 382 10.01 2.13 8.10
CA HIS A 382 9.30 2.62 6.92
C HIS A 382 10.04 2.29 5.61
N LEU A 383 10.46 1.03 5.45
CA LEU A 383 11.15 0.55 4.25
C LEU A 383 10.14 0.05 3.21
N ARG A 384 10.53 0.07 1.94
CA ARG A 384 9.64 -0.36 0.84
C ARG A 384 9.33 -1.86 0.89
N SER A 385 10.25 -2.70 1.38
CA SER A 385 10.07 -4.15 1.44
C SER A 385 10.91 -4.79 2.56
N GLY A 386 10.66 -6.08 2.84
CA GLY A 386 11.54 -6.90 3.69
C GLY A 386 12.75 -7.48 2.94
N TRP A 387 12.94 -7.13 1.67
CA TRP A 387 14.12 -7.52 0.90
C TRP A 387 15.22 -6.50 1.12
N ILE A 388 15.96 -6.66 2.22
CA ILE A 388 16.92 -5.65 2.68
C ILE A 388 18.33 -6.22 2.81
N ALA A 389 19.30 -5.32 2.70
CA ALA A 389 20.71 -5.56 2.99
C ALA A 389 21.31 -4.32 3.65
N PHE A 390 22.21 -4.57 4.59
CA PHE A 390 23.00 -3.55 5.27
C PHE A 390 24.41 -3.54 4.70
N PRO A 391 25.15 -2.43 4.85
CA PRO A 391 26.56 -2.40 4.51
C PRO A 391 27.28 -3.45 5.36
N VAL A 392 28.22 -4.17 4.75
CA VAL A 392 29.02 -5.16 5.46
C VAL A 392 29.82 -4.43 6.53
N SER A 393 29.65 -4.80 7.81
CA SER A 393 30.48 -4.29 8.89
C SER A 393 31.82 -5.05 8.89
N PRO A 394 32.96 -4.41 9.22
CA PRO A 394 34.23 -5.13 9.41
C PRO A 394 34.14 -6.29 10.44
N LEU A 395 33.18 -6.21 11.37
CA LEU A 395 32.86 -7.26 12.35
C LEU A 395 32.06 -8.45 11.76
N ASP A 396 31.65 -8.40 10.49
CA ASP A 396 30.92 -9.47 9.80
C ASP A 396 31.85 -10.45 9.07
N MET A 397 33.18 -10.26 9.14
CA MET A 397 34.15 -11.26 8.67
C MET A 397 34.09 -12.47 9.60
N PRO A 398 33.86 -13.70 9.08
CA PRO A 398 34.07 -14.90 9.87
C PRO A 398 35.51 -14.90 10.40
N THR A 399 35.67 -15.03 11.71
CA THR A 399 36.99 -15.24 12.35
C THR A 399 37.68 -16.52 11.88
N ASP A 400 36.99 -17.34 11.09
CA ASP A 400 37.43 -18.68 10.69
C ASP A 400 38.26 -18.68 9.40
N LEU A 401 38.67 -17.50 8.90
CA LEU A 401 39.54 -17.37 7.72
C LEU A 401 40.94 -16.79 8.01
N VAL A 402 41.37 -16.74 9.27
CA VAL A 402 42.81 -16.68 9.58
C VAL A 402 43.31 -18.11 9.81
N VAL A 403 43.29 -18.90 8.73
CA VAL A 403 44.11 -20.11 8.66
C VAL A 403 45.55 -19.65 8.48
N GLY A 404 46.41 -20.17 9.35
CA GLY A 404 47.78 -19.73 9.53
C GLY A 404 48.60 -19.56 8.25
N ALA A 405 49.35 -18.47 8.23
CA ALA A 405 50.61 -18.41 7.52
C ALA A 405 51.70 -18.19 8.58
N ASP A 406 52.18 -19.30 9.16
CA ASP A 406 53.56 -19.35 9.64
C ASP A 406 54.46 -19.44 8.40
N ARG A 407 55.37 -18.48 8.27
CA ARG A 407 56.81 -18.71 8.05
C ARG A 407 57.60 -17.43 8.28
#